data_AF-A0A1G8VR47-F1
#
_entry.id   AF-A0A1G8VR47-F1
#
_cell.length_a   1.000
_cell.length_b   1.000
_cell.length_c   1.000
_cell.angle_alpha   90.00
_cell.angle_beta   90.00
_cell.angle_gamma   90.00
#
_symmetry.space_group_name_H-M   'P 1'
#
loop_
_entity.id
_entity.type
_entity.pdbx_description
1 polymer ?
#
loop_
_entity_poly.entity_id
_entity_poly.type
_entity_poly.pdbx_seq_one_letter_code
_entity_poly.pdbx_strand_id
1 'polypeptide(L)'
;MNNIILRKETKEDFYDTEHMTMRAFWNLHGPGCNEHLLVHKLRESEDYLPELSRVAELDGRIVGAIFYSKAKVADGDTEHEVLTFGPLAVEPTCFNMGIGAKLLKETLALSKEAGYKGIVICGEPEYYPKHGFKTCDNFGIVHPAFGNSDAFMAYPLNDGFEEIHGTYYEAPVFETCEDEAEIEEFTKEFPYYKPLKLSCQWLHVEKLGRISEVQKNSFKIRFFEQELPAKLKGSFYEEDSEKWPVVGDYVTFLYNPNGECTILTVCERSSFLQRPDQAKTGVMQHMVANVDYTFIVTSLNDDYSFNRIARYASVALQGNSIPVAILTKSDLCNNVGRYVREVESISENIRVHAVSALLDIGLDELEEYFTPGTTICLMGSSGAGKSTLINSIVGSEVMKTSEIREDDSKGRHTTTHRQLIEVKEGVFIIDTPGMREIGMANTQDGIDDTFSDIVELIGRCKFSNCRHDTEPGCAIKAALESGELSRERYELYVNLGAENTRNYAMKKEISRWAKEMKKFKDKNNNWD
;
A
#
# COMPACT_ATOMS: atom_id res chain seq x y z
N MET A 1 12.18 29.71 15.93
CA MET A 1 10.81 30.14 15.55
C MET A 1 10.72 29.92 14.06
N ASN A 2 9.88 29.00 13.61
CA ASN A 2 9.71 28.69 12.19
C ASN A 2 9.11 29.91 11.50
N ASN A 3 9.90 30.57 10.64
CA ASN A 3 9.52 31.83 10.03
C ASN A 3 8.62 31.55 8.82
N ILE A 4 7.33 31.35 9.08
CA ILE A 4 6.32 31.21 8.02
C ILE A 4 6.13 32.59 7.38
N ILE A 5 6.38 32.68 6.08
CA ILE A 5 6.19 33.89 5.27
C ILE A 5 4.92 33.72 4.46
N LEU A 6 4.01 34.70 4.56
CA LEU A 6 2.82 34.75 3.71
C LEU A 6 3.08 35.73 2.56
N ARG A 7 2.80 35.31 1.33
CA ARG A 7 2.99 36.13 0.14
C ARG A 7 2.04 35.73 -0.98
N LYS A 8 1.98 36.56 -2.02
CA LYS A 8 1.32 36.17 -3.27
C LYS A 8 2.09 35.02 -3.93
N GLU A 9 1.35 34.16 -4.60
CA GLU A 9 1.90 33.13 -5.46
C GLU A 9 2.56 33.76 -6.69
N THR A 10 3.66 33.15 -7.15
CA THR A 10 4.36 33.47 -8.39
C THR A 10 4.27 32.26 -9.34
N LYS A 11 4.58 32.46 -10.63
CA LYS A 11 4.49 31.34 -11.59
C LYS A 11 5.46 30.21 -11.28
N GLU A 12 6.59 30.54 -10.67
CA GLU A 12 7.60 29.60 -10.20
C GLU A 12 7.09 28.70 -9.08
N ASP A 13 6.05 29.10 -8.35
CA ASP A 13 5.48 28.31 -7.25
C ASP A 13 4.41 27.31 -7.71
N PHE A 14 3.89 27.43 -8.94
CA PHE A 14 2.65 26.75 -9.35
C PHE A 14 2.70 25.25 -9.12
N TYR A 15 3.79 24.61 -9.55
CA TYR A 15 4.01 23.18 -9.38
C TYR A 15 4.03 22.77 -7.90
N ASP A 16 4.81 23.49 -7.07
CA ASP A 16 4.93 23.19 -5.65
C ASP A 16 3.62 23.41 -4.90
N THR A 17 2.84 24.42 -5.28
CA THR A 17 1.51 24.67 -4.69
C THR A 17 0.50 23.60 -5.09
N GLU A 18 0.48 23.19 -6.37
CA GLU A 18 -0.38 22.12 -6.85
C GLU A 18 -0.02 20.79 -6.19
N HIS A 19 1.27 20.46 -6.09
CA HIS A 19 1.75 19.25 -5.41
C HIS A 19 1.38 19.23 -3.93
N MET A 20 1.60 20.34 -3.23
CA MET A 20 1.23 20.48 -1.81
C MET A 20 -0.29 20.39 -1.62
N THR A 21 -1.06 20.97 -2.53
CA THR A 21 -2.53 20.86 -2.53
C THR A 21 -2.97 19.42 -2.73
N MET A 22 -2.41 18.72 -3.71
CA MET A 22 -2.69 17.31 -3.95
C MET A 22 -2.43 16.50 -2.66
N ARG A 23 -1.26 16.67 -2.03
CA ARG A 23 -0.91 15.99 -0.77
C ARG A 23 -1.88 16.32 0.37
N ALA A 24 -2.37 17.56 0.47
CA ALA A 24 -3.27 18.00 1.53
C ALA A 24 -4.64 17.30 1.48
N PHE A 25 -5.12 16.95 0.28
CA PHE A 25 -6.44 16.36 0.05
C PHE A 25 -6.41 14.89 -0.40
N TRP A 26 -5.24 14.34 -0.73
CA TRP A 26 -5.12 12.96 -1.22
C TRP A 26 -5.72 11.94 -0.24
N ASN A 27 -6.68 11.15 -0.72
CA ASN A 27 -7.43 10.16 0.06
C ASN A 27 -8.29 10.73 1.21
N LEU A 28 -8.44 12.06 1.32
CA LEU A 28 -9.17 12.71 2.42
C LEU A 28 -10.69 12.52 2.31
N HIS A 29 -11.26 12.85 1.15
CA HIS A 29 -12.71 12.83 0.87
C HIS A 29 -13.16 11.65 -0.01
N GLY A 30 -12.22 11.00 -0.68
CA GLY A 30 -12.44 9.91 -1.64
C GLY A 30 -11.09 9.33 -2.06
N PRO A 31 -11.03 8.26 -2.87
CA PRO A 31 -9.77 7.81 -3.47
C PRO A 31 -9.15 8.91 -4.33
N GLY A 32 -7.89 9.26 -4.10
CA GLY A 32 -7.25 10.38 -4.78
C GLY A 32 -7.78 11.74 -4.32
N CYS A 33 -7.74 12.74 -5.18
CA CYS A 33 -8.31 14.08 -4.98
C CYS A 33 -8.37 14.84 -6.33
N ASN A 34 -9.04 15.99 -6.38
CA ASN A 34 -9.11 16.84 -7.59
C ASN A 34 -8.70 18.30 -7.32
N GLU A 35 -8.38 18.64 -6.07
CA GLU A 35 -8.13 20.00 -5.61
C GLU A 35 -6.88 20.62 -6.25
N HIS A 36 -5.88 19.82 -6.65
CA HIS A 36 -4.72 20.29 -7.39
C HIS A 36 -5.06 20.71 -8.83
N LEU A 37 -5.94 19.96 -9.51
CA LEU A 37 -6.48 20.36 -10.81
C LEU A 37 -7.37 21.61 -10.68
N LEU A 38 -8.17 21.69 -9.61
CA LEU A 38 -8.96 22.89 -9.33
C LEU A 38 -8.05 24.11 -9.18
N VAL A 39 -6.97 24.02 -8.38
CA VAL A 39 -6.00 25.11 -8.25
C VAL A 39 -5.41 25.51 -9.60
N HIS A 40 -5.06 24.53 -10.43
CA HIS A 40 -4.55 24.78 -11.78
C HIS A 40 -5.52 25.62 -12.61
N LYS A 41 -6.76 25.13 -12.79
CA LYS A 41 -7.80 25.79 -13.59
C LYS A 41 -8.26 27.11 -13.00
N LEU A 42 -8.27 27.23 -11.67
CA LEU A 42 -8.69 28.44 -11.00
C LEU A 42 -7.85 29.64 -11.42
N ARG A 43 -6.53 29.47 -11.64
CA ARG A 43 -5.66 30.57 -12.11
C ARG A 43 -6.03 31.12 -13.50
N GLU A 44 -6.79 30.36 -14.28
CA GLU A 44 -7.28 30.74 -15.61
C GLU A 44 -8.71 31.30 -15.58
N SER A 45 -9.42 31.15 -14.45
CA SER A 45 -10.78 31.64 -14.27
C SER A 45 -10.83 33.18 -14.20
N GLU A 46 -11.84 33.78 -14.81
CA GLU A 46 -12.12 35.23 -14.69
C GLU A 46 -12.56 35.64 -13.28
N ASP A 47 -13.06 34.68 -12.49
CA ASP A 47 -13.50 34.90 -11.11
C ASP A 47 -12.36 34.84 -10.11
N TYR A 48 -11.16 34.43 -10.52
CA TYR A 48 -10.02 34.26 -9.62
C TYR A 48 -9.46 35.60 -9.11
N LEU A 49 -9.16 35.63 -7.81
CA LEU A 49 -8.70 36.83 -7.08
C LEU A 49 -7.25 36.62 -6.58
N PRO A 50 -6.23 36.80 -7.44
CA PRO A 50 -4.82 36.61 -7.06
C PRO A 50 -4.33 37.61 -6.01
N GLU A 51 -4.97 38.78 -5.89
CA GLU A 51 -4.63 39.78 -4.90
C GLU A 51 -5.03 39.39 -3.47
N LEU A 52 -6.06 38.54 -3.33
CA LEU A 52 -6.50 37.98 -2.05
C LEU A 52 -5.85 36.63 -1.74
N SER A 53 -5.56 35.84 -2.77
CA SER A 53 -4.95 34.51 -2.63
C SER A 53 -3.53 34.57 -2.06
N ARG A 54 -3.16 33.60 -1.20
CA ARG A 54 -1.86 33.58 -0.52
C ARG A 54 -1.27 32.19 -0.51
N VAL A 55 0.05 32.12 -0.62
CA VAL A 55 0.85 30.95 -0.27
C VAL A 55 1.59 31.20 1.05
N ALA A 56 1.79 30.14 1.81
CA ALA A 56 2.63 30.11 2.99
C ALA A 56 3.93 29.38 2.67
N GLU A 57 5.04 30.07 2.87
CA GLU A 57 6.38 29.54 2.66
C GLU A 57 7.06 29.28 4.01
N LEU A 58 7.73 28.13 4.12
CA LEU A 58 8.57 27.76 5.26
C LEU A 58 9.89 27.20 4.74
N ASP A 59 10.99 27.85 5.12
CA ASP A 59 12.36 27.45 4.73
C ASP A 59 12.52 27.25 3.21
N GLY A 60 11.91 28.14 2.41
CA GLY A 60 11.95 28.11 0.95
C GLY A 60 10.99 27.12 0.29
N ARG A 61 10.14 26.42 1.06
CA ARG A 61 9.15 25.47 0.54
C ARG A 61 7.73 25.99 0.73
N ILE A 62 6.87 25.78 -0.27
CA ILE A 62 5.43 26.03 -0.11
C ILE A 62 4.84 24.97 0.83
N VAL A 63 4.19 25.42 1.90
CA VAL A 63 3.61 24.56 2.95
C VAL A 63 2.13 24.84 3.23
N GLY A 64 1.54 25.77 2.50
CA GLY A 64 0.10 26.01 2.52
C GLY A 64 -0.30 27.03 1.49
N ALA A 65 -1.58 27.03 1.13
CA ALA A 65 -2.15 27.99 0.19
C ALA A 65 -3.63 28.19 0.49
N ILE A 66 -4.14 29.37 0.14
CA ILE A 66 -5.57 29.69 0.13
C ILE A 66 -5.88 30.46 -1.14
N PHE A 67 -6.87 29.98 -1.88
CA PHE A 67 -7.27 30.55 -3.16
C PHE A 67 -8.66 31.15 -3.08
N TYR A 68 -8.80 32.41 -3.50
CA TYR A 68 -10.06 33.14 -3.49
C TYR A 68 -10.60 33.30 -4.90
N SER A 69 -11.92 33.22 -5.02
CA SER A 69 -12.64 33.62 -6.22
C SER A 69 -13.91 34.38 -5.88
N LYS A 70 -14.47 35.04 -6.87
CA LYS A 70 -15.81 35.58 -6.80
C LYS A 70 -16.84 34.45 -6.75
N ALA A 71 -17.92 34.74 -6.08
CA ALA A 71 -19.15 33.97 -6.06
C ALA A 71 -20.33 34.94 -5.98
N LYS A 72 -21.55 34.42 -6.06
CA LYS A 72 -22.75 35.27 -5.97
C LYS A 72 -23.85 34.65 -5.12
N VAL A 73 -24.66 35.52 -4.54
CA VAL A 73 -25.94 35.16 -3.94
C VAL A 73 -27.03 35.87 -4.72
N ALA A 74 -27.99 35.12 -5.26
CA ALA A 74 -29.09 35.67 -6.04
C ALA A 74 -30.42 35.56 -5.27
N ASP A 75 -31.13 36.68 -5.19
CA ASP A 75 -32.50 36.76 -4.68
C ASP A 75 -33.42 37.42 -5.72
N GLY A 76 -34.20 36.59 -6.42
CA GLY A 76 -34.99 37.01 -7.56
C GLY A 76 -34.12 37.60 -8.67
N ASP A 77 -34.34 38.86 -9.02
CA ASP A 77 -33.57 39.60 -10.03
C ASP A 77 -32.33 40.31 -9.45
N THR A 78 -32.10 40.22 -8.14
CA THR A 78 -30.97 40.87 -7.46
C THR A 78 -29.82 39.89 -7.31
N GLU A 79 -28.63 40.27 -7.78
CA GLU A 79 -27.40 39.52 -7.55
C GLU A 79 -26.45 40.30 -6.64
N HIS A 80 -25.96 39.63 -5.60
CA HIS A 80 -24.94 40.14 -4.70
C HIS A 80 -23.62 39.41 -4.94
N GLU A 81 -22.58 40.15 -5.32
CA GLU A 81 -21.22 39.61 -5.35
C GLU A 81 -20.75 39.34 -3.91
N VAL A 82 -20.28 38.12 -3.69
CA VAL A 82 -19.64 37.68 -2.44
C VAL A 82 -18.33 36.98 -2.80
N LEU A 83 -17.54 36.67 -1.78
CA LEU A 83 -16.33 35.88 -1.95
C LEU A 83 -16.59 34.40 -1.62
N THR A 84 -15.81 33.53 -2.23
CA THR A 84 -15.55 32.18 -1.73
C THR A 84 -14.04 31.95 -1.70
N PHE A 85 -13.62 30.92 -0.97
CA PHE A 85 -12.25 30.43 -1.08
C PHE A 85 -12.23 28.91 -1.03
N GLY A 86 -11.31 28.33 -1.79
CA GLY A 86 -11.15 26.90 -1.92
C GLY A 86 -10.11 26.58 -2.99
N PRO A 87 -9.15 25.69 -2.71
CA PRO A 87 -8.90 25.05 -1.42
C PRO A 87 -8.15 25.98 -0.44
N LEU A 88 -8.36 25.76 0.87
CA LEU A 88 -7.39 26.09 1.92
C LEU A 88 -6.55 24.83 2.19
N ALA A 89 -5.37 24.76 1.58
CA ALA A 89 -4.48 23.61 1.64
C ALA A 89 -3.33 23.86 2.64
N VAL A 90 -2.95 22.83 3.39
CA VAL A 90 -1.78 22.85 4.27
C VAL A 90 -1.03 21.53 4.11
N GLU A 91 0.29 21.60 3.93
CA GLU A 91 1.16 20.44 3.82
C GLU A 91 0.94 19.49 5.03
N PRO A 92 0.53 18.23 4.80
CA PRO A 92 0.19 17.29 5.87
C PRO A 92 1.31 17.08 6.89
N THR A 93 2.57 17.15 6.46
CA THR A 93 3.74 17.01 7.35
C THR A 93 4.00 18.23 8.24
N CYS A 94 3.36 19.37 7.94
CA CYS A 94 3.42 20.62 8.71
C CYS A 94 2.17 20.81 9.61
N PHE A 95 1.51 19.71 9.99
CA PHE A 95 0.30 19.74 10.78
C PHE A 95 0.47 20.46 12.13
N ASN A 96 -0.59 21.17 12.55
CA ASN A 96 -0.67 21.91 13.82
C ASN A 96 0.39 23.03 14.01
N MET A 97 0.96 23.54 12.91
CA MET A 97 1.86 24.71 12.93
C MET A 97 1.11 26.06 12.80
N GLY A 98 -0.23 26.03 12.76
CA GLY A 98 -1.06 27.22 12.62
C GLY A 98 -1.03 27.88 11.24
N ILE A 99 -0.51 27.20 10.21
CA ILE A 99 -0.38 27.72 8.83
C ILE A 99 -1.75 28.14 8.28
N GLY A 100 -2.74 27.24 8.30
CA GLY A 100 -4.09 27.54 7.79
C GLY A 100 -4.75 28.73 8.51
N ALA A 101 -4.60 28.80 9.84
CA ALA A 101 -5.14 29.92 10.62
C ALA A 101 -4.45 31.26 10.30
N LYS A 102 -3.14 31.25 10.00
CA LYS A 102 -2.40 32.45 9.57
C LYS A 102 -2.84 32.90 8.18
N LEU A 103 -2.93 31.97 7.23
CA LEU A 103 -3.44 32.23 5.87
C LEU A 103 -4.84 32.85 5.94
N LEU A 104 -5.77 32.18 6.60
CA LEU A 104 -7.14 32.65 6.75
C LEU A 104 -7.21 34.04 7.41
N LYS A 105 -6.45 34.28 8.48
CA LYS A 105 -6.44 35.58 9.16
C LYS A 105 -5.96 36.70 8.24
N GLU A 106 -4.89 36.48 7.48
CA GLU A 106 -4.36 37.48 6.56
C GLU A 106 -5.35 37.76 5.43
N THR A 107 -5.91 36.72 4.81
CA THR A 107 -6.84 36.89 3.70
C THR A 107 -8.17 37.49 4.10
N LEU A 108 -8.70 37.18 5.29
CA LEU A 108 -9.87 37.88 5.84
C LEU A 108 -9.63 39.39 5.99
N ALA A 109 -8.44 39.80 6.43
CA ALA A 109 -8.10 41.23 6.54
C ALA A 109 -8.04 41.88 5.15
N LEU A 110 -7.41 41.23 4.17
CA LEU A 110 -7.31 41.70 2.80
C LEU A 110 -8.69 41.81 2.12
N SER A 111 -9.56 40.82 2.31
CA SER A 111 -10.93 40.83 1.80
C SER A 111 -11.74 41.99 2.36
N LYS A 112 -11.55 42.30 3.66
CA LYS A 112 -12.18 43.46 4.31
C LYS A 112 -11.65 44.79 3.77
N GLU A 113 -10.33 44.91 3.61
CA GLU A 113 -9.68 46.10 3.04
C GLU A 113 -10.09 46.35 1.58
N ALA A 114 -10.32 45.27 0.81
CA ALA A 114 -10.84 45.34 -0.55
C ALA A 114 -12.34 45.71 -0.65
N GLY A 115 -13.06 45.76 0.48
CA GLY A 115 -14.44 46.24 0.55
C GLY A 115 -15.52 45.19 0.27
N TYR A 116 -15.16 43.90 0.20
CA TYR A 116 -16.15 42.83 0.04
C TYR A 116 -17.10 42.75 1.25
N LYS A 117 -18.36 42.39 1.01
CA LYS A 117 -19.39 42.32 2.04
C LYS A 117 -19.28 41.06 2.91
N GLY A 118 -18.97 39.91 2.31
CA GLY A 118 -18.73 38.69 3.06
C GLY A 118 -18.23 37.54 2.20
N ILE A 119 -17.97 36.43 2.88
CA ILE A 119 -17.48 35.19 2.29
C ILE A 119 -18.51 34.10 2.57
N VAL A 120 -18.80 33.26 1.59
CA VAL A 120 -19.62 32.06 1.70
C VAL A 120 -18.77 30.87 1.26
N ILE A 121 -18.79 29.76 1.99
CA ILE A 121 -17.99 28.57 1.73
C ILE A 121 -18.75 27.28 2.06
N CYS A 122 -18.33 26.19 1.44
CA CYS A 122 -18.54 24.84 1.94
C CYS A 122 -17.23 24.34 2.57
N GLY A 123 -17.22 24.03 3.86
CA GLY A 123 -15.98 23.71 4.57
C GLY A 123 -16.18 22.89 5.84
N GLU A 124 -15.08 22.64 6.54
CA GLU A 124 -15.03 21.78 7.72
C GLU A 124 -15.82 22.35 8.92
N PRO A 125 -16.92 21.69 9.35
CA PRO A 125 -17.82 22.18 10.41
C PRO A 125 -17.15 22.42 11.76
N GLU A 126 -16.08 21.68 12.08
CA GLU A 126 -15.38 21.87 13.35
C GLU A 126 -14.25 22.90 13.29
N TYR A 127 -13.82 23.30 12.10
CA TYR A 127 -12.67 24.20 11.91
C TYR A 127 -13.09 25.67 11.81
N TYR A 128 -13.94 26.00 10.83
CA TYR A 128 -14.25 27.39 10.50
C TYR A 128 -15.05 28.15 11.56
N PRO A 129 -15.95 27.54 12.36
CA PRO A 129 -16.62 28.25 13.45
C PRO A 129 -15.65 28.79 14.51
N LYS A 130 -14.49 28.15 14.71
CA LYS A 130 -13.43 28.64 15.61
C LYS A 130 -12.83 29.97 15.12
N HIS A 131 -13.01 30.30 13.84
CA HIS A 131 -12.57 31.51 13.19
C HIS A 131 -13.69 32.54 12.98
N GLY A 132 -14.91 32.26 13.44
CA GLY A 132 -16.05 33.18 13.41
C GLY A 132 -17.00 32.99 12.24
N PHE A 133 -16.83 31.93 11.44
CA PHE A 133 -17.83 31.53 10.45
C PHE A 133 -19.10 31.03 11.15
N LYS A 134 -20.25 31.27 10.54
CA LYS A 134 -21.56 30.79 10.99
C LYS A 134 -22.25 30.07 9.86
N THR A 135 -23.10 29.11 10.17
CA THR A 135 -23.92 28.41 9.17
C THR A 135 -24.81 29.39 8.40
N CYS A 136 -24.99 29.16 7.10
CA CYS A 136 -25.66 30.09 6.18
C CYS A 136 -27.15 30.35 6.49
N ASP A 137 -27.79 29.50 7.28
CA ASP A 137 -29.15 29.68 7.80
C ASP A 137 -29.28 30.94 8.68
N ASN A 138 -28.18 31.39 9.30
CA ASN A 138 -28.12 32.65 10.04
C ASN A 138 -28.30 33.89 9.14
N PHE A 139 -28.14 33.74 7.82
CA PHE A 139 -28.14 34.84 6.84
C PHE A 139 -29.22 34.65 5.77
N GLY A 140 -30.02 33.58 5.83
CA GLY A 140 -31.00 33.28 4.77
C GLY A 140 -30.37 32.96 3.41
N ILE A 141 -29.14 32.43 3.42
CA ILE A 141 -28.44 31.98 2.21
C ILE A 141 -28.60 30.46 2.09
N VAL A 142 -28.98 29.96 0.92
CA VAL A 142 -29.22 28.53 0.67
C VAL A 142 -28.33 28.01 -0.46
N HIS A 143 -27.80 26.78 -0.32
CA HIS A 143 -27.11 26.11 -1.42
C HIS A 143 -28.14 25.46 -2.36
N PRO A 144 -28.02 25.61 -3.69
CA PRO A 144 -29.02 25.10 -4.65
C PRO A 144 -29.14 23.57 -4.63
N ALA A 145 -28.04 22.85 -4.40
CA ALA A 145 -28.01 21.39 -4.47
C ALA A 145 -28.46 20.70 -3.16
N PHE A 146 -28.10 21.25 -1.99
CA PHE A 146 -28.28 20.57 -0.70
C PHE A 146 -28.82 21.46 0.42
N GLY A 147 -29.24 22.69 0.12
CA GLY A 147 -29.82 23.61 1.11
C GLY A 147 -28.80 24.08 2.15
N ASN A 148 -29.15 23.99 3.43
CA ASN A 148 -28.26 24.34 4.54
C ASN A 148 -27.75 23.07 5.23
N SER A 149 -26.45 23.06 5.50
CA SER A 149 -25.75 22.04 6.27
C SER A 149 -24.76 22.69 7.22
N ASP A 150 -24.25 21.94 8.19
CA ASP A 150 -23.22 22.45 9.13
C ASP A 150 -21.91 22.82 8.41
N ALA A 151 -21.68 22.27 7.21
CA ALA A 151 -20.53 22.58 6.36
C ALA A 151 -20.72 23.86 5.54
N PHE A 152 -21.97 24.30 5.34
CA PHE A 152 -22.29 25.48 4.52
C PHE A 152 -22.35 26.73 5.40
N MET A 153 -21.32 27.56 5.29
CA MET A 153 -21.03 28.63 6.24
C MET A 153 -20.72 29.96 5.54
N ALA A 154 -20.92 31.06 6.27
CA ALA A 154 -20.59 32.39 5.84
C ALA A 154 -19.86 33.20 6.92
N TYR A 155 -19.11 34.21 6.47
CA TYR A 155 -18.38 35.16 7.28
C TYR A 155 -18.70 36.60 6.84
N PRO A 156 -19.43 37.38 7.65
CA PRO A 156 -19.64 38.81 7.41
C PRO A 156 -18.32 39.59 7.50
N LEU A 157 -17.93 40.30 6.45
CA LEU A 157 -16.73 41.17 6.46
C LEU A 157 -17.08 42.60 6.91
N ASN A 158 -18.33 43.02 6.70
CA ASN A 158 -18.91 44.28 7.16
C ASN A 158 -20.43 44.16 7.37
N ASP A 159 -21.04 45.21 7.92
CA ASP A 159 -22.47 45.25 8.27
C ASP A 159 -23.40 45.09 7.04
N GLY A 160 -22.92 45.42 5.84
CA GLY A 160 -23.68 45.29 4.60
C GLY A 160 -23.93 43.84 4.16
N PHE A 161 -23.34 42.85 4.85
CA PHE A 161 -23.61 41.43 4.61
C PHE A 161 -24.99 41.00 5.10
N GLU A 162 -25.54 41.66 6.13
CA GLU A 162 -26.86 41.30 6.70
C GLU A 162 -28.00 41.49 5.69
N GLU A 163 -27.77 42.28 4.65
CA GLU A 163 -28.72 42.50 3.55
C GLU A 163 -28.69 41.38 2.51
N ILE A 164 -27.68 40.51 2.52
CA ILE A 164 -27.48 39.46 1.50
C ILE A 164 -28.21 38.18 1.93
N HIS A 165 -29.17 37.76 1.11
CA HIS A 165 -29.95 36.53 1.25
C HIS A 165 -30.23 35.95 -0.14
N GLY A 166 -30.66 34.69 -0.22
CA GLY A 166 -31.00 34.03 -1.48
C GLY A 166 -30.17 32.79 -1.77
N THR A 167 -30.08 32.41 -3.05
CA THR A 167 -29.41 31.18 -3.49
C THR A 167 -27.95 31.46 -3.85
N TYR A 168 -27.04 30.67 -3.30
CA TYR A 168 -25.60 30.78 -3.55
C TYR A 168 -25.17 30.08 -4.84
N TYR A 169 -24.22 30.67 -5.55
CA TYR A 169 -23.60 30.10 -6.76
C TYR A 169 -22.09 30.38 -6.76
N GLU A 170 -21.30 29.33 -6.97
CA GLU A 170 -19.84 29.41 -7.11
C GLU A 170 -19.44 29.75 -8.55
N ALA A 171 -18.15 30.04 -8.73
CA ALA A 171 -17.57 30.14 -10.06
C ALA A 171 -17.70 28.80 -10.80
N PRO A 172 -17.99 28.79 -12.12
CA PRO A 172 -18.17 27.55 -12.88
C PRO A 172 -17.00 26.56 -12.80
N VAL A 173 -15.79 27.06 -12.52
CA VAL A 173 -14.59 26.24 -12.40
C VAL A 173 -14.73 25.12 -11.36
N PHE A 174 -15.46 25.35 -10.26
CA PHE A 174 -15.70 24.37 -9.20
C PHE A 174 -16.53 23.16 -9.67
N GLU A 175 -17.38 23.33 -10.69
CA GLU A 175 -18.17 22.26 -11.30
C GLU A 175 -17.43 21.54 -12.43
N THR A 176 -16.42 22.19 -13.03
CA THR A 176 -15.68 21.65 -14.20
C THR A 176 -14.45 20.81 -13.84
N CYS A 177 -14.21 20.54 -12.56
CA CYS A 177 -13.07 19.77 -12.06
C CYS A 177 -13.45 18.34 -11.64
N GLU A 178 -14.50 17.76 -12.23
CA GLU A 178 -15.02 16.43 -11.88
C GLU A 178 -14.72 15.33 -12.94
N ASP A 179 -14.09 15.68 -14.07
CA ASP A 179 -13.75 14.70 -15.11
C ASP A 179 -12.59 13.80 -14.65
N GLU A 180 -12.90 12.52 -14.38
CA GLU A 180 -11.93 11.53 -13.88
C GLU A 180 -10.72 11.35 -14.82
N ALA A 181 -10.91 11.41 -16.14
CA ALA A 181 -9.83 11.19 -17.09
C ALA A 181 -8.86 12.39 -17.13
N GLU A 182 -9.40 13.60 -17.01
CA GLU A 182 -8.59 14.82 -16.91
C GLU A 182 -7.81 14.86 -15.58
N ILE A 183 -8.47 14.51 -14.47
CA ILE A 183 -7.82 14.39 -13.16
C ILE A 183 -6.67 13.38 -13.24
N GLU A 184 -6.91 12.20 -13.81
CA GLU A 184 -5.88 11.16 -13.94
C GLU A 184 -4.69 11.64 -14.78
N GLU A 185 -4.95 12.28 -15.93
CA GLU A 185 -3.89 12.78 -16.81
C GLU A 185 -3.06 13.88 -16.14
N PHE A 186 -3.71 14.87 -15.53
CA PHE A 186 -3.02 15.95 -14.81
C PHE A 186 -2.22 15.43 -13.61
N THR A 187 -2.74 14.41 -12.92
CA THR A 187 -2.07 13.81 -11.75
C THR A 187 -0.74 13.14 -12.11
N LYS A 188 -0.54 12.69 -13.35
CA LYS A 188 0.72 12.06 -13.80
C LYS A 188 1.92 13.01 -13.79
N GLU A 189 1.70 14.32 -13.70
CA GLU A 189 2.77 15.33 -13.57
C GLU A 189 3.39 15.36 -12.15
N PHE A 190 2.74 14.72 -11.18
CA PHE A 190 3.14 14.73 -9.78
C PHE A 190 3.65 13.36 -9.33
N PRO A 191 4.43 13.31 -8.22
CA PRO A 191 4.83 12.06 -7.60
C PRO A 191 3.65 11.12 -7.34
N TYR A 192 3.82 9.84 -7.66
CA TYR A 192 2.75 8.86 -7.52
C TYR A 192 2.35 8.61 -6.06
N TYR A 193 1.04 8.69 -5.78
CA TYR A 193 0.43 8.20 -4.54
C TYR A 193 -0.72 7.24 -4.87
N LYS A 194 -0.86 6.14 -4.12
CA LYS A 194 -1.92 5.16 -4.37
C LYS A 194 -3.29 5.75 -3.97
N PRO A 195 -4.29 5.82 -4.88
CA PRO A 195 -5.67 6.10 -4.50
C PRO A 195 -6.21 4.95 -3.64
N LEU A 196 -6.84 5.26 -2.51
CA LEU A 196 -7.36 4.26 -1.57
C LEU A 196 -8.83 4.49 -1.27
N LYS A 197 -9.62 3.42 -1.39
CA LYS A 197 -10.99 3.38 -0.91
C LYS A 197 -10.99 2.94 0.55
N LEU A 198 -11.40 3.83 1.45
CA LEU A 198 -11.33 3.61 2.89
C LEU A 198 -12.74 3.44 3.46
N SER A 199 -12.91 2.55 4.43
CA SER A 199 -14.17 2.38 5.15
C SER A 199 -14.54 3.60 6.01
N CYS A 200 -13.52 4.34 6.45
CA CYS A 200 -13.61 5.65 7.09
C CYS A 200 -13.04 6.72 6.14
N GLN A 201 -13.79 7.06 5.10
CA GLN A 201 -13.56 8.31 4.36
C GLN A 201 -13.85 9.49 5.32
N TRP A 202 -13.26 10.68 5.13
CA TRP A 202 -13.33 11.87 6.03
C TRP A 202 -12.28 11.91 7.17
N LEU A 203 -10.99 11.91 6.79
CA LEU A 203 -9.83 11.92 7.71
C LEU A 203 -9.40 13.32 8.20
N HIS A 204 -10.29 14.02 8.92
CA HIS A 204 -10.00 15.41 9.34
C HIS A 204 -9.00 15.49 10.49
N VAL A 205 -9.26 14.73 11.55
CA VAL A 205 -8.39 14.67 12.74
C VAL A 205 -7.33 13.58 12.58
N GLU A 206 -7.74 12.45 12.03
CA GLU A 206 -6.88 11.29 11.79
C GLU A 206 -6.04 11.51 10.53
N LYS A 207 -4.88 10.88 10.46
CA LYS A 207 -4.03 10.84 9.27
C LYS A 207 -3.97 9.43 8.74
N LEU A 208 -3.75 9.31 7.43
CA LEU A 208 -3.53 8.03 6.76
C LEU A 208 -2.04 7.79 6.62
N GLY A 209 -1.60 6.59 6.97
CA GLY A 209 -0.22 6.17 6.77
C GLY A 209 -0.12 4.68 6.47
N ARG A 210 1.09 4.20 6.23
CA ARG A 210 1.34 2.79 5.92
C ARG A 210 2.35 2.21 6.91
N ILE A 211 2.09 1.03 7.45
CA ILE A 211 2.99 0.37 8.38
C ILE A 211 4.26 -0.05 7.62
N SER A 212 5.38 0.57 7.98
CA SER A 212 6.67 0.34 7.36
C SER A 212 7.53 -0.66 8.12
N GLU A 213 7.34 -0.76 9.44
CA GLU A 213 8.11 -1.64 10.30
C GLU A 213 7.28 -2.10 11.51
N VAL A 214 7.44 -3.36 11.90
CA VAL A 214 6.84 -3.93 13.10
C VAL A 214 7.92 -4.59 13.97
N GLN A 215 7.99 -4.19 15.23
CA GLN A 215 8.88 -4.78 16.25
C GLN A 215 8.13 -5.04 17.56
N LYS A 216 7.62 -6.27 17.74
CA LYS A 216 6.79 -6.65 18.91
C LYS A 216 5.58 -5.72 19.04
N ASN A 217 5.61 -4.75 19.96
CA ASN A 217 4.55 -3.78 20.22
C ASN A 217 4.91 -2.35 19.76
N SER A 218 6.03 -2.18 19.04
CA SER A 218 6.45 -0.92 18.45
C SER A 218 6.28 -0.98 16.94
N PHE A 219 5.74 0.11 16.38
CA PHE A 219 5.41 0.23 14.97
C PHE A 219 6.11 1.46 14.40
N LYS A 220 6.39 1.43 13.10
CA LYS A 220 6.64 2.65 12.34
C LYS A 220 5.61 2.82 11.25
N ILE A 221 5.19 4.06 11.06
CA ILE A 221 4.25 4.48 10.04
C ILE A 221 5.04 5.33 9.04
N ARG A 222 5.05 4.91 7.78
CA ARG A 222 5.39 5.75 6.65
C ARG A 222 4.25 6.74 6.43
N PHE A 223 4.54 8.02 6.61
CA PHE A 223 3.63 9.13 6.35
C PHE A 223 4.30 10.05 5.34
N PHE A 224 3.93 9.90 4.07
CA PHE A 224 4.69 10.43 2.94
C PHE A 224 6.17 9.99 3.03
N GLU A 225 7.10 10.93 3.08
CA GLU A 225 8.54 10.65 3.19
C GLU A 225 9.00 10.42 4.64
N GLN A 226 8.13 10.65 5.64
CA GLN A 226 8.47 10.54 7.06
C GLN A 226 8.27 9.11 7.58
N GLU A 227 9.16 8.70 8.49
CA GLU A 227 9.04 7.46 9.25
C GLU A 227 8.75 7.78 10.72
N LEU A 228 7.51 7.57 11.13
CA LEU A 228 6.99 8.00 12.43
C LEU A 228 6.90 6.82 13.40
N PRO A 229 7.48 6.91 14.61
CA PRO A 229 7.28 5.89 15.62
C PRO A 229 5.82 5.90 16.08
N ALA A 230 5.25 4.73 16.31
CA ALA A 230 3.85 4.58 16.67
C ALA A 230 3.58 3.41 17.61
N LYS A 231 2.44 3.50 18.30
CA LYS A 231 1.88 2.47 19.17
C LYS A 231 0.41 2.24 18.88
N LEU A 232 -0.11 1.10 19.32
CA LEU A 232 -1.52 0.77 19.21
C LEU A 232 -2.37 1.54 20.22
N LYS A 233 -3.58 1.95 19.80
CA LYS A 233 -4.66 2.32 20.71
C LYS A 233 -5.04 1.13 21.61
N GLY A 234 -5.44 1.43 22.85
CA GLY A 234 -5.75 0.40 23.85
C GLY A 234 -6.77 -0.66 23.41
N SER A 235 -7.74 -0.30 22.56
CA SER A 235 -8.77 -1.21 22.06
C SER A 235 -8.23 -2.39 21.25
N PHE A 236 -7.05 -2.27 20.61
CA PHE A 236 -6.45 -3.39 19.89
C PHE A 236 -6.12 -4.58 20.79
N TYR A 237 -5.85 -4.35 22.08
CA TYR A 237 -5.51 -5.43 23.03
C TYR A 237 -6.72 -6.25 23.48
N GLU A 238 -7.93 -5.78 23.17
CA GLU A 238 -9.20 -6.50 23.41
C GLU A 238 -9.65 -7.28 22.18
N GLU A 239 -8.99 -7.06 21.04
CA GLU A 239 -9.32 -7.68 19.76
C GLU A 239 -8.41 -8.87 19.43
N ASP A 240 -8.86 -9.71 18.50
CA ASP A 240 -8.06 -10.79 17.95
C ASP A 240 -6.80 -10.26 17.27
N SER A 241 -5.70 -10.99 17.45
CA SER A 241 -4.39 -10.62 16.86
C SER A 241 -4.42 -10.44 15.34
N GLU A 242 -5.40 -11.00 14.63
CA GLU A 242 -5.64 -10.78 13.20
C GLU A 242 -5.93 -9.34 12.84
N LYS A 243 -6.56 -8.59 13.74
CA LYS A 243 -6.82 -7.16 13.55
C LYS A 243 -5.60 -6.29 13.82
N TRP A 244 -4.52 -6.85 14.36
CA TRP A 244 -3.32 -6.07 14.64
C TRP A 244 -2.61 -5.71 13.33
N PRO A 245 -2.04 -4.50 13.24
CA PRO A 245 -1.33 -4.07 12.05
C PRO A 245 -0.08 -4.93 11.78
N VAL A 246 0.14 -5.26 10.52
CA VAL A 246 1.37 -5.87 10.00
C VAL A 246 2.01 -4.94 8.97
N VAL A 247 3.26 -5.22 8.58
CA VAL A 247 3.94 -4.44 7.53
C VAL A 247 3.12 -4.46 6.24
N GLY A 248 2.95 -3.29 5.64
CA GLY A 248 2.16 -3.07 4.44
C GLY A 248 0.72 -2.63 4.70
N ASP A 249 0.20 -2.76 5.93
CA ASP A 249 -1.13 -2.25 6.29
C ASP A 249 -1.22 -0.73 6.13
N TYR A 250 -2.33 -0.26 5.58
CA TYR A 250 -2.73 1.13 5.69
C TYR A 250 -3.47 1.32 7.03
N VAL A 251 -3.17 2.41 7.72
CA VAL A 251 -3.72 2.70 9.05
C VAL A 251 -4.16 4.14 9.16
N THR A 252 -5.23 4.38 9.91
CA THR A 252 -5.52 5.72 10.43
C THR A 252 -4.83 5.92 11.77
N PHE A 253 -4.32 7.11 12.01
CA PHE A 253 -3.54 7.40 13.21
C PHE A 253 -3.67 8.86 13.67
N LEU A 254 -3.45 9.10 14.96
CA LEU A 254 -3.25 10.45 15.50
C LEU A 254 -1.79 10.84 15.37
N TYR A 255 -1.53 11.88 14.59
CA TYR A 255 -0.19 12.43 14.39
C TYR A 255 0.32 13.12 15.66
N ASN A 256 1.52 12.75 16.09
CA ASN A 256 2.20 13.36 17.22
C ASN A 256 3.67 13.63 16.84
N PRO A 257 4.03 14.84 16.40
CA PRO A 257 5.38 15.14 15.93
C PRO A 257 6.44 15.12 17.07
N ASN A 258 6.00 15.18 18.33
CA ASN A 258 6.89 15.24 19.49
C ASN A 258 7.06 13.88 20.20
N GLY A 259 6.55 12.79 19.63
CA GLY A 259 6.60 11.48 20.28
C GLY A 259 6.03 10.37 19.40
N GLU A 260 5.43 9.37 20.03
CA GLU A 260 4.78 8.27 19.31
C GLU A 260 3.40 8.70 18.81
N CYS A 261 3.14 8.45 17.54
CA CYS A 261 1.81 8.46 16.95
C CYS A 261 0.96 7.32 17.52
N THR A 262 -0.36 7.47 17.49
CA THR A 262 -1.28 6.42 17.97
C THR A 262 -2.07 5.85 16.80
N ILE A 263 -1.87 4.57 16.50
CA ILE A 263 -2.64 3.83 15.48
C ILE A 263 -4.05 3.63 16.01
N LEU A 264 -5.04 4.08 15.25
CA LEU A 264 -6.45 4.04 15.62
C LEU A 264 -7.17 2.85 14.99
N THR A 265 -6.98 2.64 13.69
CA THR A 265 -7.62 1.57 12.93
C THR A 265 -6.68 1.03 11.84
N VAL A 266 -6.91 -0.23 11.44
CA VAL A 266 -6.31 -0.83 10.25
C VAL A 266 -7.35 -0.76 9.13
N CYS A 267 -6.97 -0.23 7.98
CA CYS A 267 -7.82 -0.14 6.81
C CYS A 267 -8.05 -1.54 6.19
N GLU A 268 -9.04 -1.66 5.31
CA GLU A 268 -9.32 -2.93 4.63
C GLU A 268 -8.09 -3.41 3.84
N ARG A 269 -7.78 -4.70 3.97
CA ARG A 269 -6.62 -5.34 3.33
C ARG A 269 -7.01 -5.84 1.95
N SER A 270 -6.28 -5.45 0.91
CA SER A 270 -6.43 -6.06 -0.43
C SER A 270 -5.88 -7.48 -0.48
N SER A 271 -4.84 -7.75 0.31
CA SER A 271 -4.22 -9.06 0.46
C SER A 271 -3.64 -9.20 1.87
N PHE A 272 -3.57 -10.43 2.37
CA PHE A 272 -3.13 -10.71 3.73
C PHE A 272 -2.44 -12.07 3.82
N LEU A 273 -1.11 -12.05 3.93
CA LEU A 273 -0.32 -13.26 3.94
C LEU A 273 -0.15 -13.72 5.39
N GLN A 274 -0.63 -14.92 5.66
CA GLN A 274 -0.58 -15.55 6.96
C GLN A 274 -0.24 -17.03 6.83
N ARG A 275 0.30 -17.61 7.90
CA ARG A 275 0.65 -19.04 7.94
C ARG A 275 0.43 -19.60 9.34
N PRO A 276 0.24 -20.92 9.50
CA PRO A 276 0.27 -21.54 10.83
C PRO A 276 1.61 -21.31 11.53
N ASP A 277 1.57 -20.93 12.81
CA ASP A 277 2.70 -20.86 13.72
C ASP A 277 3.14 -22.28 14.07
N GLN A 278 4.37 -22.63 13.71
CA GLN A 278 4.91 -23.97 13.94
C GLN A 278 5.29 -24.21 15.41
N ALA A 279 5.50 -23.16 16.21
CA ALA A 279 5.76 -23.29 17.64
C ALA A 279 4.48 -23.42 18.46
N LYS A 280 3.32 -23.04 17.89
CA LYS A 280 2.02 -23.02 18.56
C LYS A 280 0.94 -23.53 17.63
N THR A 281 0.61 -24.81 17.78
CA THR A 281 -0.45 -25.46 17.00
C THR A 281 -1.76 -24.67 17.08
N GLY A 282 -2.36 -24.37 15.91
CA GLY A 282 -3.62 -23.64 15.81
C GLY A 282 -3.52 -22.11 15.90
N VAL A 283 -2.32 -21.53 16.07
CA VAL A 283 -2.14 -20.07 16.03
C VAL A 283 -1.67 -19.68 14.63
N MET A 284 -2.26 -18.64 14.04
CA MET A 284 -1.78 -18.07 12.78
C MET A 284 -0.74 -16.99 13.05
N GLN A 285 0.34 -17.02 12.27
CA GLN A 285 1.36 -15.98 12.22
C GLN A 285 1.07 -15.05 11.04
N HIS A 286 0.82 -13.79 11.36
CA HIS A 286 0.48 -12.76 10.39
C HIS A 286 1.76 -12.15 9.84
N MET A 287 1.91 -12.17 8.51
CA MET A 287 3.19 -11.85 7.88
C MET A 287 3.22 -10.40 7.39
N VAL A 288 2.40 -10.11 6.39
CA VAL A 288 2.37 -8.85 5.64
C VAL A 288 0.98 -8.67 5.01
N ALA A 289 0.62 -7.43 4.67
CA ALA A 289 -0.64 -7.12 3.99
C ALA A 289 -0.41 -6.16 2.81
N ASN A 290 -1.44 -6.04 1.95
CA ASN A 290 -1.45 -5.15 0.78
C ASN A 290 -0.25 -5.37 -0.15
N VAL A 291 0.03 -6.64 -0.40
CA VAL A 291 1.02 -7.17 -1.35
C VAL A 291 0.31 -7.58 -2.63
N ASP A 292 0.70 -6.99 -3.75
CA ASP A 292 0.17 -7.34 -5.06
C ASP A 292 0.84 -8.63 -5.58
N TYR A 293 2.18 -8.68 -5.52
CA TYR A 293 2.97 -9.83 -5.98
C TYR A 293 3.84 -10.43 -4.87
N THR A 294 3.89 -11.77 -4.82
CA THR A 294 4.81 -12.50 -3.94
C THR A 294 5.90 -13.13 -4.78
N PHE A 295 7.10 -12.54 -4.74
CA PHE A 295 8.28 -13.04 -5.43
C PHE A 295 8.87 -14.20 -4.63
N ILE A 296 8.78 -15.40 -5.21
CA ILE A 296 9.32 -16.63 -4.66
C ILE A 296 10.69 -16.88 -5.31
N VAL A 297 11.74 -16.41 -4.64
CA VAL A 297 13.10 -16.43 -5.15
C VAL A 297 13.82 -17.70 -4.73
N THR A 298 14.29 -18.48 -5.72
CA THR A 298 15.10 -19.69 -5.51
C THR A 298 16.21 -19.75 -6.56
N SER A 299 17.34 -20.39 -6.27
CA SER A 299 18.40 -20.57 -7.26
C SER A 299 18.34 -21.95 -7.91
N LEU A 300 18.59 -22.01 -9.22
CA LEU A 300 18.67 -23.24 -10.03
C LEU A 300 19.97 -24.05 -9.79
N ASN A 301 20.37 -24.16 -8.54
CA ASN A 301 21.46 -25.00 -8.06
C ASN A 301 20.92 -25.97 -7.00
N ASP A 302 21.75 -26.41 -6.06
CA ASP A 302 21.35 -27.32 -4.98
C ASP A 302 20.26 -26.74 -4.02
N ASP A 303 19.98 -25.44 -4.09
CA ASP A 303 18.89 -24.81 -3.32
C ASP A 303 17.50 -25.04 -3.94
N TYR A 304 17.40 -25.45 -5.20
CA TYR A 304 16.12 -25.64 -5.88
C TYR A 304 15.23 -26.64 -5.13
N SER A 305 14.03 -26.19 -4.79
CA SER A 305 13.05 -27.02 -4.10
C SER A 305 11.63 -26.73 -4.57
N PHE A 306 11.12 -27.60 -5.45
CA PHE A 306 9.73 -27.57 -5.91
C PHE A 306 8.73 -27.45 -4.74
N ASN A 307 8.86 -28.30 -3.72
CA ASN A 307 7.99 -28.28 -2.55
C ASN A 307 8.05 -26.95 -1.77
N ARG A 308 9.20 -26.28 -1.75
CA ARG A 308 9.32 -24.96 -1.11
C ARG A 308 8.58 -23.91 -1.92
N ILE A 309 8.76 -23.90 -3.25
CA ILE A 309 8.06 -22.97 -4.15
C ILE A 309 6.54 -23.15 -4.02
N ALA A 310 6.08 -24.38 -4.09
CA ALA A 310 4.69 -24.77 -3.93
C ALA A 310 4.04 -24.27 -2.63
N ARG A 311 4.73 -24.42 -1.50
CA ARG A 311 4.22 -23.94 -0.21
C ARG A 311 4.10 -22.42 -0.17
N TYR A 312 5.11 -21.70 -0.67
CA TYR A 312 5.03 -20.24 -0.74
C TYR A 312 3.95 -19.77 -1.71
N ALA A 313 3.78 -20.45 -2.85
CA ALA A 313 2.71 -20.18 -3.78
C ALA A 313 1.33 -20.39 -3.12
N SER A 314 1.17 -21.44 -2.30
CA SER A 314 -0.05 -21.62 -1.51
C SER A 314 -0.33 -20.44 -0.59
N VAL A 315 0.67 -19.95 0.15
CA VAL A 315 0.52 -18.82 1.08
C VAL A 315 0.13 -17.54 0.33
N ALA A 316 0.78 -17.29 -0.82
CA ALA A 316 0.47 -16.14 -1.67
C ALA A 316 -0.98 -16.19 -2.19
N LEU A 317 -1.39 -17.32 -2.80
CA LEU A 317 -2.72 -17.49 -3.36
C LEU A 317 -3.83 -17.34 -2.32
N GLN A 318 -3.69 -17.98 -1.16
CA GLN A 318 -4.64 -17.84 -0.06
C GLN A 318 -4.71 -16.40 0.49
N GLY A 319 -3.57 -15.71 0.46
CA GLY A 319 -3.47 -14.34 0.90
C GLY A 319 -3.92 -13.33 -0.14
N ASN A 320 -4.48 -13.73 -1.29
CA ASN A 320 -4.81 -12.87 -2.43
C ASN A 320 -3.63 -12.07 -2.99
N SER A 321 -2.43 -12.67 -3.00
CA SER A 321 -1.26 -12.14 -3.68
C SER A 321 -0.85 -13.05 -4.83
N ILE A 322 -0.49 -12.47 -5.96
CA ILE A 322 -0.11 -13.23 -7.16
C ILE A 322 1.29 -13.82 -6.95
N PRO A 323 1.47 -15.14 -6.95
CA PRO A 323 2.79 -15.74 -6.82
C PRO A 323 3.60 -15.61 -8.12
N VAL A 324 4.83 -15.13 -7.99
CA VAL A 324 5.79 -15.02 -9.09
C VAL A 324 7.06 -15.76 -8.69
N ALA A 325 7.30 -16.92 -9.29
CA ALA A 325 8.49 -17.71 -9.05
C ALA A 325 9.67 -17.16 -9.85
N ILE A 326 10.73 -16.74 -9.16
CA ILE A 326 11.97 -16.24 -9.76
C ILE A 326 13.06 -17.30 -9.60
N LEU A 327 13.36 -17.99 -10.69
CA LEU A 327 14.38 -19.02 -10.79
C LEU A 327 15.73 -18.38 -11.16
N THR A 328 16.46 -17.95 -10.14
CA THR A 328 17.75 -17.26 -10.30
C THR A 328 18.89 -18.22 -10.69
N LYS A 329 20.00 -17.65 -11.19
CA LYS A 329 21.21 -18.38 -11.64
C LYS A 329 20.91 -19.35 -12.79
N SER A 330 20.07 -18.92 -13.73
CA SER A 330 19.71 -19.72 -14.91
C SER A 330 20.92 -20.10 -15.77
N ASP A 331 22.01 -19.33 -15.69
CA ASP A 331 23.31 -19.60 -16.31
C ASP A 331 23.97 -20.92 -15.85
N LEU A 332 23.61 -21.43 -14.68
CA LEU A 332 24.15 -22.69 -14.14
C LEU A 332 23.30 -23.91 -14.53
N CYS A 333 22.21 -23.74 -15.26
CA CYS A 333 21.23 -24.78 -15.55
C CYS A 333 21.13 -25.09 -17.05
N ASN A 334 21.44 -26.33 -17.43
CA ASN A 334 21.39 -26.76 -18.83
C ASN A 334 19.96 -26.91 -19.40
N ASN A 335 18.94 -27.00 -18.54
CA ASN A 335 17.54 -27.21 -18.97
C ASN A 335 16.58 -26.43 -18.08
N VAL A 336 16.66 -25.11 -18.18
CA VAL A 336 15.78 -24.16 -17.47
C VAL A 336 14.30 -24.44 -17.78
N GLY A 337 13.97 -24.72 -19.04
CA GLY A 337 12.58 -24.93 -19.48
C GLY A 337 11.87 -26.11 -18.80
N ARG A 338 12.60 -27.12 -18.33
CA ARG A 338 12.03 -28.18 -17.49
C ARG A 338 11.51 -27.63 -16.16
N TYR A 339 12.33 -26.83 -15.47
CA TYR A 339 12.00 -26.30 -14.14
C TYR A 339 10.89 -25.26 -14.22
N VAL A 340 10.87 -24.45 -15.28
CA VAL A 340 9.77 -23.52 -15.55
C VAL A 340 8.45 -24.28 -15.64
N ARG A 341 8.33 -25.29 -16.50
CA ARG A 341 7.11 -26.10 -16.64
C ARG A 341 6.72 -26.85 -15.37
N GLU A 342 7.70 -27.34 -14.62
CA GLU A 342 7.46 -27.99 -13.34
C GLU A 342 6.79 -27.03 -12.37
N VAL A 343 7.31 -25.80 -12.22
CA VAL A 343 6.73 -24.77 -11.34
C VAL A 343 5.39 -24.25 -11.86
N GLU A 344 5.22 -24.07 -13.16
CA GLU A 344 3.94 -23.69 -13.78
C GLU A 344 2.82 -24.71 -13.50
N SER A 345 3.15 -25.99 -13.31
CA SER A 345 2.17 -27.02 -12.97
C SER A 345 1.56 -26.89 -11.57
N ILE A 346 2.10 -26.00 -10.72
CA ILE A 346 1.59 -25.76 -9.37
C ILE A 346 0.19 -25.11 -9.43
N SER A 347 0.01 -24.11 -10.28
CA SER A 347 -1.25 -23.36 -10.43
C SER A 347 -1.20 -22.55 -11.73
N GLU A 348 -2.34 -22.38 -12.40
CA GLU A 348 -2.44 -21.49 -13.58
C GLU A 348 -2.18 -20.00 -13.23
N ASN A 349 -2.28 -19.64 -11.95
CA ASN A 349 -2.08 -18.29 -11.44
C ASN A 349 -0.64 -18.01 -11.00
N ILE A 350 0.30 -18.97 -11.15
CA ILE A 350 1.73 -18.73 -10.90
C ILE A 350 2.43 -18.25 -12.16
N ARG A 351 3.15 -17.14 -12.05
CA ARG A 351 4.07 -16.68 -13.10
C ARG A 351 5.48 -17.18 -12.81
N VAL A 352 6.25 -17.53 -13.82
CA VAL A 352 7.59 -18.08 -13.64
C VAL A 352 8.58 -17.39 -14.55
N HIS A 353 9.64 -16.81 -13.96
CA HIS A 353 10.74 -16.20 -14.69
C HIS A 353 12.04 -16.90 -14.31
N ALA A 354 12.86 -17.19 -15.31
CA ALA A 354 14.20 -17.72 -15.10
C ALA A 354 15.24 -16.68 -15.46
N VAL A 355 16.04 -16.26 -14.48
CA VAL A 355 16.88 -15.07 -14.59
C VAL A 355 18.32 -15.36 -14.21
N SER A 356 19.24 -14.59 -14.80
CA SER A 356 20.63 -14.51 -14.36
C SER A 356 21.02 -13.06 -14.20
N ALA A 357 21.15 -12.60 -12.95
CA ALA A 357 21.65 -11.26 -12.65
C ALA A 357 23.12 -11.07 -13.06
N LEU A 358 23.89 -12.17 -13.19
CA LEU A 358 25.29 -12.12 -13.62
C LEU A 358 25.42 -11.85 -15.13
N LEU A 359 24.55 -12.46 -15.92
CA LEU A 359 24.57 -12.38 -17.39
C LEU A 359 23.50 -11.44 -17.96
N ASP A 360 22.74 -10.76 -17.10
CA ASP A 360 21.63 -9.87 -17.47
C ASP A 360 20.56 -10.58 -18.34
N ILE A 361 20.21 -11.81 -17.96
CA ILE A 361 19.23 -12.63 -18.68
C ILE A 361 17.89 -12.58 -17.96
N GLY A 362 16.82 -12.20 -18.68
CA GLY A 362 15.43 -12.25 -18.23
C GLY A 362 15.05 -11.25 -17.15
N LEU A 363 15.92 -10.27 -16.87
CA LEU A 363 15.61 -9.20 -15.89
C LEU A 363 14.63 -8.16 -16.45
N ASP A 364 14.65 -7.94 -17.76
CA ASP A 364 13.73 -7.07 -18.49
C ASP A 364 12.27 -7.53 -18.36
N GLU A 365 12.02 -8.84 -18.37
CA GLU A 365 10.69 -9.41 -18.12
C GLU A 365 10.13 -9.03 -16.74
N LEU A 366 10.98 -8.71 -15.77
CA LEU A 366 10.54 -8.35 -14.43
C LEU A 366 10.10 -6.88 -14.32
N GLU A 367 10.38 -6.03 -15.30
CA GLU A 367 10.00 -4.61 -15.27
C GLU A 367 8.48 -4.40 -15.17
N GLU A 368 7.67 -5.34 -15.67
CA GLU A 368 6.20 -5.27 -15.60
C GLU A 368 5.67 -5.17 -14.16
N TYR A 369 6.42 -5.69 -13.18
CA TYR A 369 6.05 -5.68 -11.77
C TYR A 369 6.49 -4.41 -11.04
N PHE A 370 7.33 -3.57 -11.65
CA PHE A 370 7.86 -2.35 -11.04
C PHE A 370 7.12 -1.11 -11.54
N THR A 371 5.80 -1.21 -11.58
CA THR A 371 4.89 -0.10 -11.92
C THR A 371 4.40 0.61 -10.65
N PRO A 372 4.25 1.96 -10.66
CA PRO A 372 3.79 2.70 -9.49
C PRO A 372 2.49 2.14 -8.89
N GLY A 373 2.43 2.05 -7.57
CA GLY A 373 1.30 1.46 -6.82
C GLY A 373 1.47 -0.01 -6.47
N THR A 374 2.51 -0.66 -7.02
CA THR A 374 2.80 -2.07 -6.78
C THR A 374 3.58 -2.28 -5.48
N THR A 375 3.18 -3.30 -4.72
CA THR A 375 3.90 -3.81 -3.56
C THR A 375 4.29 -5.27 -3.78
N ILE A 376 5.58 -5.56 -3.67
CA ILE A 376 6.16 -6.89 -3.87
C ILE A 376 6.69 -7.43 -2.54
N CYS A 377 6.27 -8.62 -2.15
CA CYS A 377 6.83 -9.34 -1.00
C CYS A 377 7.90 -10.32 -1.48
N LEU A 378 9.07 -10.32 -0.83
CA LEU A 378 10.13 -11.28 -1.14
C LEU A 378 10.08 -12.49 -0.20
N MET A 379 9.99 -13.69 -0.78
CA MET A 379 10.08 -14.97 -0.10
C MET A 379 11.18 -15.84 -0.72
N GLY A 380 11.92 -16.59 0.10
CA GLY A 380 12.97 -17.48 -0.38
C GLY A 380 14.11 -17.69 0.62
N SER A 381 14.92 -18.70 0.36
CA SER A 381 16.11 -19.07 1.15
C SER A 381 17.10 -17.91 1.30
N SER A 382 17.86 -17.93 2.39
CA SER A 382 19.07 -17.10 2.51
C SER A 382 20.05 -17.50 1.40
N GLY A 383 20.67 -16.53 0.72
CA GLY A 383 21.59 -16.81 -0.40
C GLY A 383 20.94 -17.13 -1.75
N ALA A 384 19.59 -17.14 -1.84
CA ALA A 384 18.86 -17.29 -3.11
C ALA A 384 19.03 -16.10 -4.07
N GLY A 385 19.70 -15.03 -3.66
CA GLY A 385 19.97 -13.87 -4.51
C GLY A 385 18.93 -12.74 -4.46
N LYS A 386 18.03 -12.70 -3.47
CA LYS A 386 16.99 -11.66 -3.32
C LYS A 386 17.53 -10.23 -3.38
N SER A 387 18.49 -9.86 -2.52
CA SER A 387 19.07 -8.50 -2.51
C SER A 387 19.78 -8.18 -3.81
N THR A 388 20.51 -9.14 -4.38
CA THR A 388 21.20 -9.00 -5.67
C THR A 388 20.21 -8.76 -6.80
N LEU A 389 19.12 -9.51 -6.85
CA LEU A 389 18.05 -9.36 -7.83
C LEU A 389 17.45 -7.95 -7.78
N ILE A 390 17.02 -7.50 -6.61
CA ILE A 390 16.42 -6.17 -6.46
C ILE A 390 17.40 -5.07 -6.82
N ASN A 391 18.63 -5.11 -6.32
CA ASN A 391 19.63 -4.09 -6.66
C ASN A 391 19.95 -4.07 -8.16
N SER A 392 19.91 -5.22 -8.83
CA SER A 392 20.14 -5.31 -10.28
C SER A 392 19.00 -4.64 -11.06
N ILE A 393 17.74 -4.89 -10.69
CA ILE A 393 16.56 -4.30 -11.35
C ILE A 393 16.44 -2.79 -11.09
N VAL A 394 16.83 -2.36 -9.89
CA VAL A 394 16.75 -0.94 -9.50
C VAL A 394 17.95 -0.15 -10.02
N GLY A 395 19.07 -0.82 -10.33
CA GLY A 395 20.31 -0.16 -10.77
C GLY A 395 21.04 0.61 -9.66
N SER A 396 20.68 0.38 -8.39
CA SER A 396 21.33 0.99 -7.24
C SER A 396 21.29 0.07 -6.02
N GLU A 397 22.15 0.31 -5.04
CA GLU A 397 22.22 -0.49 -3.81
C GLU A 397 21.14 -0.06 -2.81
N VAL A 398 19.91 -0.54 -3.01
CA VAL A 398 18.77 -0.25 -2.12
C VAL A 398 18.66 -1.27 -0.99
N MET A 399 18.91 -2.55 -1.29
CA MET A 399 18.99 -3.61 -0.31
C MET A 399 20.45 -3.91 0.04
N LYS A 400 20.81 -3.85 1.32
CA LYS A 400 22.16 -4.25 1.76
C LYS A 400 22.43 -5.70 1.38
N THR A 401 23.45 -5.93 0.57
CA THR A 401 23.94 -7.28 0.30
C THR A 401 24.78 -7.73 1.50
N SER A 402 24.35 -8.79 2.19
CA SER A 402 25.23 -9.44 3.17
C SER A 402 26.08 -10.45 2.40
N GLU A 403 27.38 -10.22 2.30
CA GLU A 403 28.31 -11.26 1.87
C GLU A 403 28.14 -12.49 2.76
N ILE A 404 28.14 -13.67 2.15
CA ILE A 404 28.15 -14.94 2.87
C ILE A 404 29.48 -14.98 3.63
N ARG A 405 29.47 -14.68 4.94
CA ARG A 405 30.64 -14.93 5.81
C ARG A 405 30.86 -16.43 5.87
N GLU A 406 31.94 -16.90 5.25
CA GLU A 406 32.36 -18.31 5.24
C GLU A 406 32.83 -18.84 6.61
N ASP A 407 32.89 -18.01 7.65
CA ASP A 407 33.38 -18.38 8.99
C ASP A 407 32.37 -17.97 10.08
N ASP A 408 31.37 -18.80 10.34
CA ASP A 408 30.95 -19.17 11.71
C ASP A 408 29.79 -20.17 11.66
N SER A 409 30.07 -21.43 11.98
CA SER A 409 29.09 -22.53 12.03
C SER A 409 28.13 -22.45 13.24
N LYS A 410 27.84 -21.25 13.76
CA LYS A 410 26.88 -21.01 14.86
C LYS A 410 26.13 -19.70 14.58
N GLY A 411 25.18 -19.79 13.65
CA GLY A 411 24.42 -18.68 13.11
C GLY A 411 23.70 -17.82 14.15
N ARG A 412 24.20 -16.60 14.34
CA ARG A 412 23.46 -15.50 14.94
C ARG A 412 23.54 -14.31 14.00
N HIS A 413 22.82 -14.40 12.88
CA HIS A 413 22.70 -13.25 11.97
C HIS A 413 21.79 -12.18 12.64
N THR A 414 21.90 -10.90 12.28
CA THR A 414 21.11 -9.82 12.88
C THR A 414 20.61 -8.88 11.78
N THR A 415 19.44 -9.22 11.23
CA THR A 415 18.52 -8.29 10.55
C THR A 415 17.15 -8.94 10.73
N THR A 416 16.44 -8.57 11.80
CA THR A 416 15.27 -9.29 12.35
C THR A 416 13.94 -8.58 12.11
N HIS A 417 13.91 -7.55 11.27
CA HIS A 417 12.76 -6.68 11.13
C HIS A 417 12.26 -6.69 9.69
N ARG A 418 10.97 -6.96 9.52
CA ARG A 418 10.26 -6.81 8.26
C ARG A 418 10.17 -5.32 7.97
N GLN A 419 10.59 -4.92 6.77
CA GLN A 419 10.66 -3.52 6.39
C GLN A 419 10.02 -3.32 5.02
N LEU A 420 9.17 -2.30 4.94
CA LEU A 420 8.69 -1.73 3.68
C LEU A 420 9.73 -0.75 3.14
N ILE A 421 10.20 -0.97 1.92
CA ILE A 421 11.25 -0.18 1.28
C ILE A 421 10.73 0.29 -0.06
N GLU A 422 10.77 1.59 -0.32
CA GLU A 422 10.49 2.15 -1.64
C GLU A 422 11.73 2.00 -2.52
N VAL A 423 11.59 1.34 -3.67
CA VAL A 423 12.73 1.00 -4.55
C VAL A 423 12.71 1.76 -5.87
N LYS A 424 11.53 2.14 -6.34
CA LYS A 424 11.27 3.08 -7.42
C LYS A 424 10.05 3.89 -6.98
N GLU A 425 9.80 5.02 -7.62
CA GLU A 425 8.68 5.89 -7.27
C GLU A 425 7.35 5.11 -7.24
N GLY A 426 6.72 5.06 -6.06
CA GLY A 426 5.47 4.33 -5.86
C GLY A 426 5.58 2.79 -5.85
N VAL A 427 6.78 2.21 -5.99
CA VAL A 427 7.01 0.76 -5.97
C VAL A 427 7.65 0.36 -4.64
N PHE A 428 6.99 -0.54 -3.92
CA PHE A 428 7.42 -0.97 -2.60
C PHE A 428 7.83 -2.44 -2.57
N ILE A 429 8.92 -2.72 -1.87
CA ILE A 429 9.38 -4.07 -1.52
C ILE A 429 9.18 -4.29 -0.03
N ILE A 430 8.58 -5.42 0.33
CA ILE A 430 8.62 -5.92 1.70
C ILE A 430 9.64 -7.06 1.75
N ASP A 431 10.79 -6.78 2.35
CA ASP A 431 11.71 -7.85 2.71
C ASP A 431 11.24 -8.48 4.03
N THR A 432 11.22 -9.80 4.05
CA THR A 432 10.92 -10.58 5.26
C THR A 432 12.20 -11.28 5.74
N PRO A 433 13.26 -10.52 6.13
CA PRO A 433 14.49 -11.12 6.60
C PRO A 433 14.15 -11.81 7.93
N GLY A 434 14.39 -13.11 8.01
CA GLY A 434 14.00 -13.86 9.19
C GLY A 434 12.71 -14.67 9.07
N MET A 435 12.32 -15.10 7.87
CA MET A 435 11.89 -16.50 7.69
C MET A 435 13.05 -17.50 8.00
N ARG A 436 13.99 -17.12 8.88
CA ARG A 436 15.10 -17.93 9.37
C ARG A 436 14.48 -19.18 9.93
N GLU A 437 14.78 -20.26 9.23
CA GLU A 437 14.28 -21.58 9.57
C GLU A 437 12.80 -21.49 9.94
N ILE A 438 11.97 -21.43 8.89
CA ILE A 438 10.91 -22.44 8.82
C ILE A 438 11.46 -23.68 9.54
N GLY A 439 10.73 -24.27 10.48
CA GLY A 439 11.10 -25.50 11.19
C GLY A 439 11.36 -26.72 10.29
N MET A 440 11.72 -26.49 9.02
CA MET A 440 12.47 -27.29 8.07
C MET A 440 13.87 -27.62 8.59
N ALA A 441 13.96 -28.21 9.78
CA ALA A 441 15.06 -29.11 10.05
C ALA A 441 14.93 -30.28 9.05
N ASN A 442 15.69 -30.23 7.96
CA ASN A 442 16.11 -31.39 7.17
C ASN A 442 15.02 -32.41 6.75
N THR A 443 13.78 -32.02 6.49
CA THR A 443 12.82 -32.89 5.82
C THR A 443 12.63 -32.44 4.39
N GLN A 444 13.42 -33.05 3.50
CA GLN A 444 13.27 -32.94 2.05
C GLN A 444 11.91 -33.44 1.53
N ASP A 445 11.00 -33.92 2.39
CA ASP A 445 9.91 -34.81 1.98
C ASP A 445 8.48 -34.48 2.49
N GLY A 446 8.23 -33.40 3.25
CA GLY A 446 6.87 -33.12 3.77
C GLY A 446 6.14 -31.95 3.11
N ILE A 447 5.05 -32.20 2.37
CA ILE A 447 4.02 -31.19 2.01
C ILE A 447 3.13 -30.89 3.23
N ASP A 448 3.11 -31.81 4.19
CA ASP A 448 2.11 -31.92 5.25
C ASP A 448 2.05 -30.72 6.21
N ASP A 449 3.15 -29.99 6.44
CA ASP A 449 3.16 -28.86 7.39
C ASP A 449 2.40 -27.61 6.89
N THR A 450 2.27 -27.43 5.57
CA THR A 450 1.54 -26.27 4.98
C THR A 450 0.07 -26.58 4.72
N PHE A 451 -0.25 -27.86 4.68
CA PHE A 451 -1.60 -28.38 4.47
C PHE A 451 -2.02 -29.21 5.69
N SER A 452 -1.50 -28.89 6.87
CA SER A 452 -1.78 -29.66 8.10
C SER A 452 -3.27 -29.64 8.45
N ASP A 453 -3.93 -28.52 8.15
CA ASP A 453 -5.39 -28.36 8.16
C ASP A 453 -6.08 -29.38 7.25
N ILE A 454 -5.60 -29.55 6.02
CA ILE A 454 -6.13 -30.54 5.07
C ILE A 454 -5.84 -31.97 5.55
N VAL A 455 -4.63 -32.24 6.06
CA VAL A 455 -4.25 -33.55 6.61
C VAL A 455 -5.14 -33.91 7.80
N GLU A 456 -5.46 -32.95 8.68
CA GLU A 456 -6.42 -33.14 9.77
C GLU A 456 -7.84 -33.43 9.25
N LEU A 457 -8.31 -32.69 8.24
CA LEU A 457 -9.61 -32.95 7.60
C LEU A 457 -9.65 -34.34 6.96
N ILE A 458 -8.57 -34.79 6.30
CA ILE A 458 -8.46 -36.16 5.78
C ILE A 458 -8.59 -37.17 6.92
N GLY A 459 -7.91 -36.93 8.05
CA GLY A 459 -8.00 -37.77 9.25
C GLY A 459 -9.40 -37.83 9.89
N ARG A 460 -10.25 -36.83 9.64
CA ARG A 460 -11.66 -36.78 10.10
C ARG A 460 -12.63 -37.47 9.14
N CYS A 461 -12.18 -37.97 7.99
CA CYS A 461 -13.04 -38.69 7.05
C CYS A 461 -13.55 -39.99 7.68
N LYS A 462 -14.82 -40.31 7.42
CA LYS A 462 -15.44 -41.55 7.92
C LYS A 462 -14.72 -42.83 7.47
N PHE A 463 -14.08 -42.79 6.30
CA PHE A 463 -13.37 -43.93 5.73
C PHE A 463 -11.86 -43.62 5.59
N SER A 464 -11.02 -44.55 6.01
CA SER A 464 -9.55 -44.42 5.95
C SER A 464 -8.97 -44.46 4.53
N ASN A 465 -9.75 -44.90 3.54
CA ASN A 465 -9.39 -44.96 2.13
C ASN A 465 -10.28 -44.05 1.26
N CYS A 466 -10.82 -42.98 1.84
CA CYS A 466 -11.64 -42.00 1.14
C CYS A 466 -10.87 -41.38 -0.04
N ARG A 467 -11.45 -41.37 -1.23
CA ARG A 467 -10.92 -40.69 -2.42
C ARG A 467 -11.40 -39.25 -2.55
N HIS A 468 -12.22 -38.80 -1.59
CA HIS A 468 -12.74 -37.44 -1.48
C HIS A 468 -13.58 -36.98 -2.68
N ASP A 469 -14.31 -37.91 -3.32
CA ASP A 469 -15.10 -37.64 -4.53
C ASP A 469 -16.60 -37.79 -4.22
N THR A 470 -17.06 -39.03 -4.11
CA THR A 470 -18.49 -39.36 -3.92
C THR A 470 -18.80 -39.93 -2.53
N GLU A 471 -17.81 -40.12 -1.66
CA GLU A 471 -17.99 -40.86 -0.42
C GLU A 471 -18.83 -40.11 0.64
N PRO A 472 -19.82 -40.78 1.27
CA PRO A 472 -20.63 -40.17 2.32
C PRO A 472 -19.84 -40.03 3.63
N GLY A 473 -19.89 -38.84 4.25
CA GLY A 473 -19.10 -38.54 5.46
C GLY A 473 -17.62 -38.19 5.18
N CYS A 474 -17.33 -37.72 3.97
CA CYS A 474 -16.05 -37.12 3.63
C CYS A 474 -15.94 -35.72 4.26
N ALA A 475 -14.99 -35.53 5.18
CA ALA A 475 -14.77 -34.24 5.83
C ALA A 475 -14.21 -33.18 4.88
N ILE A 476 -13.42 -33.58 3.87
CA ILE A 476 -12.94 -32.68 2.81
C ILE A 476 -14.11 -32.12 2.00
N LYS A 477 -15.05 -32.96 1.58
CA LYS A 477 -16.21 -32.51 0.81
C LYS A 477 -17.10 -31.58 1.63
N ALA A 478 -17.31 -31.89 2.90
CA ALA A 478 -18.05 -31.01 3.81
C ALA A 478 -17.36 -29.65 3.99
N ALA A 479 -16.02 -29.62 4.12
CA ALA A 479 -15.24 -28.39 4.22
C ALA A 479 -15.24 -27.56 2.93
N LEU A 480 -15.26 -28.22 1.76
CA LEU A 480 -15.42 -27.56 0.46
C LEU A 480 -16.83 -26.96 0.30
N GLU A 481 -17.87 -27.68 0.73
CA GLU A 481 -19.27 -27.22 0.67
C GLU A 481 -19.57 -26.09 1.67
N SER A 482 -18.92 -26.09 2.84
CA SER A 482 -19.05 -25.03 3.85
C SER A 482 -18.22 -23.78 3.58
N GLY A 483 -17.23 -23.87 2.68
CA GLY A 483 -16.24 -22.83 2.43
C GLY A 483 -15.08 -22.78 3.44
N GLU A 484 -15.01 -23.71 4.38
CA GLU A 484 -13.85 -23.88 5.31
C GLU A 484 -12.56 -24.20 4.54
N LEU A 485 -12.68 -24.92 3.42
CA LEU A 485 -11.58 -25.23 2.51
C LEU A 485 -11.93 -24.72 1.11
N SER A 486 -11.08 -23.89 0.51
CA SER A 486 -11.24 -23.49 -0.89
C SER A 486 -10.87 -24.64 -1.83
N ARG A 487 -11.59 -24.79 -2.95
CA ARG A 487 -11.27 -25.80 -3.99
C ARG A 487 -9.86 -25.63 -4.55
N GLU A 488 -9.42 -24.42 -4.84
CA GLU A 488 -8.08 -24.13 -5.36
C GLU A 488 -6.96 -24.62 -4.42
N ARG A 489 -7.11 -24.40 -3.10
CA ARG A 489 -6.16 -24.91 -2.10
C ARG A 489 -6.13 -26.44 -2.03
N TYR A 490 -7.29 -27.10 -2.17
CA TYR A 490 -7.36 -28.55 -2.20
C TYR A 490 -6.72 -29.13 -3.47
N GLU A 491 -6.98 -28.52 -4.63
CA GLU A 491 -6.35 -28.88 -5.90
C GLU A 491 -4.84 -28.69 -5.84
N LEU A 492 -4.37 -27.60 -5.23
CA LEU A 492 -2.96 -27.38 -4.96
C LEU A 492 -2.36 -28.50 -4.11
N TYR A 493 -3.01 -28.88 -3.01
CA TYR A 493 -2.55 -30.01 -2.19
C TYR A 493 -2.47 -31.33 -2.98
N VAL A 494 -3.49 -31.65 -3.79
CA VAL A 494 -3.54 -32.87 -4.61
C VAL A 494 -2.45 -32.86 -5.68
N ASN A 495 -2.29 -31.75 -6.40
CA ASN A 495 -1.27 -31.57 -7.42
C ASN A 495 0.13 -31.75 -6.83
N LEU A 496 0.37 -31.17 -5.66
CA LEU A 496 1.64 -31.33 -4.97
C LEU A 496 1.88 -32.77 -4.52
N GLY A 497 0.86 -33.47 -4.00
CA GLY A 497 1.00 -34.88 -3.64
C GLY A 497 1.31 -35.80 -4.83
N ALA A 498 0.66 -35.56 -5.98
CA ALA A 498 0.90 -36.30 -7.22
C ALA A 498 2.32 -36.04 -7.77
N GLU A 499 2.75 -34.78 -7.79
CA GLU A 499 4.07 -34.38 -8.28
C GLU A 499 5.19 -34.84 -7.33
N ASN A 500 4.98 -34.82 -6.01
CA ASN A 500 5.94 -35.37 -5.04
C ASN A 500 6.17 -36.87 -5.28
N THR A 501 5.10 -37.61 -5.57
CA THR A 501 5.20 -39.05 -5.88
C THR A 501 6.00 -39.30 -7.17
N ARG A 502 5.76 -38.49 -8.22
CA ARG A 502 6.51 -38.55 -9.48
C ARG A 502 7.98 -38.17 -9.29
N ASN A 503 8.25 -37.07 -8.58
CA ASN A 503 9.59 -36.56 -8.34
C ASN A 503 10.42 -37.49 -7.44
N TYR A 504 9.79 -38.12 -6.44
CA TYR A 504 10.43 -39.16 -5.62
C TYR A 504 10.78 -40.40 -6.46
N ALA A 505 9.85 -40.87 -7.31
CA ALA A 505 10.10 -41.97 -8.23
C ALA A 505 11.25 -41.64 -9.21
N MET A 506 11.25 -40.45 -9.79
CA MET A 506 12.27 -40.01 -10.74
C MET A 506 13.64 -39.78 -10.07
N LYS A 507 13.71 -39.19 -8.87
CA LYS A 507 14.95 -39.09 -8.09
C LYS A 507 15.54 -40.47 -7.78
N LYS A 508 14.69 -41.45 -7.48
CA LYS A 508 15.10 -42.84 -7.24
C LYS A 508 15.67 -43.49 -8.50
N GLU A 509 15.07 -43.24 -9.66
CA GLU A 509 15.61 -43.69 -10.95
C GLU A 509 16.93 -43.00 -11.30
N ILE A 510 17.03 -41.67 -11.16
CA ILE A 510 18.28 -40.92 -11.40
C ILE A 510 19.39 -41.41 -10.47
N SER A 511 19.10 -41.64 -9.18
CA SER A 511 20.06 -42.21 -8.23
C SER A 511 20.50 -43.63 -8.62
N ARG A 512 19.57 -44.45 -9.13
CA ARG A 512 19.86 -45.79 -9.64
C ARG A 512 20.77 -45.73 -10.87
N TRP A 513 20.45 -44.85 -11.81
CA TRP A 513 21.21 -44.63 -13.04
C TRP A 513 22.60 -44.06 -12.75
N ALA A 514 22.73 -43.10 -11.82
CA ALA A 514 24.01 -42.56 -11.38
C ALA A 514 24.89 -43.61 -10.70
N LYS A 515 24.31 -44.51 -9.89
CA LYS A 515 25.02 -45.66 -9.30
C LYS A 515 25.45 -46.67 -10.35
N GLU A 516 24.62 -46.92 -11.37
CA GLU A 516 24.94 -47.82 -12.48
C GLU A 516 26.05 -47.23 -13.37
N MET A 517 25.98 -45.94 -13.71
CA MET A 517 27.03 -45.21 -14.44
C MET A 517 28.35 -45.17 -13.67
N LYS A 518 28.32 -44.99 -12.35
CA LYS A 518 29.51 -45.05 -11.50
C LYS A 518 30.13 -46.45 -11.51
N LYS A 519 29.30 -47.50 -11.37
CA LYS A 519 29.75 -48.90 -11.54
C LYS A 519 30.28 -49.20 -12.94
N PHE A 520 29.76 -48.55 -13.98
CA PHE A 520 30.22 -48.72 -15.36
C PHE A 520 31.59 -48.04 -15.58
N LYS A 521 31.78 -46.83 -15.04
CA LYS A 521 33.09 -46.14 -15.03
C LYS A 521 34.13 -46.89 -14.21
N ASP A 522 33.75 -47.40 -13.03
CA ASP A 522 34.65 -48.17 -12.16
C ASP A 522 35.05 -49.53 -12.78
N LYS A 523 34.19 -50.13 -13.63
CA LYS A 523 34.52 -51.35 -14.38
C LYS A 523 35.42 -51.10 -15.59
N ASN A 524 35.28 -49.95 -16.25
CA ASN A 524 36.09 -49.60 -17.42
C ASN A 524 37.46 -48.99 -17.06
N ASN A 525 37.64 -48.48 -15.84
CA ASN A 525 38.95 -48.04 -15.34
C ASN A 525 39.84 -49.18 -14.80
N ASN A 526 39.43 -50.44 -14.96
CA ASN A 526 40.17 -51.63 -14.50
C ASN A 526 40.84 -52.40 -15.65
N TRP A 527 41.04 -51.77 -16.81
CA TRP A 527 41.71 -52.34 -18.00
C TRP A 527 42.78 -51.40 -18.57
N ASP A 528 43.54 -50.70 -17.71
CA ASP A 528 44.83 -50.10 -18.07
C ASP A 528 45.96 -50.73 -17.26
#